data_AF-A0A923IAH1-F1
#
_entry.id   AF-A0A923IAH1-F1
#
_cell.length_a   1.000
_cell.length_b   1.000
_cell.length_c   1.000
_cell.angle_alpha   90.00
_cell.angle_beta   90.00
_cell.angle_gamma   90.00
#
_symmetry.space_group_name_H-M   'P 1'
#
loop_
_entity.id
_entity.type
_entity.pdbx_description
1 polymer ?
#
loop_
_entity_poly.entity_id
_entity_poly.type
_entity_poly.pdbx_seq_one_letter_code
_entity_poly.pdbx_strand_id
1 'polypeptide(L)'
;MNTPVISREDILRAARELALAPGAGALSMRAVAQRCGIAVGSVYNYFPTKADLTIAVVSQVWQEIFHPCLCGGPEGDLLGLTARLAEGIRRAAAAYPGFFARHMTVIADKAAGRAAMREYSVHVEKALLQALLSDPAVRRDVWDDRFTPQAFASFVFDQLRADLLRGTDCSAFLEALIRRAVC
;
A
#
# COMPACT_ATOMS: atom_id res chain seq x y z
N MET A 1 -18.12 19.28 -31.42
CA MET A 1 -16.93 18.67 -30.78
C MET A 1 -17.44 17.68 -29.76
N ASN A 2 -17.18 16.38 -29.94
CA ASN A 2 -17.58 15.37 -28.96
C ASN A 2 -16.67 15.48 -27.74
N THR A 3 -17.23 15.80 -26.58
CA THR A 3 -16.54 15.62 -25.30
C THR A 3 -16.27 14.13 -25.15
N PRO A 4 -15.00 13.67 -25.10
CA PRO A 4 -14.75 12.26 -24.79
C PRO A 4 -15.36 11.97 -23.42
N VAL A 5 -16.22 10.96 -23.36
CA VAL A 5 -16.78 10.46 -22.09
C VAL A 5 -15.63 9.81 -21.36
N ILE A 6 -15.04 10.52 -20.40
CA ILE A 6 -13.95 10.03 -19.58
C ILE A 6 -14.48 9.64 -18.20
N SER A 7 -14.03 8.49 -17.68
CA SER A 7 -14.37 8.07 -16.32
C SER A 7 -13.36 8.60 -15.30
N ARG A 8 -13.76 8.60 -14.01
CA ARG A 8 -12.83 8.84 -12.89
C ARG A 8 -11.65 7.88 -12.93
N GLU A 9 -11.88 6.64 -13.33
CA GLU A 9 -10.87 5.57 -13.39
C GLU A 9 -9.86 5.81 -14.52
N ASP A 10 -10.29 6.33 -15.66
CA ASP A 10 -9.38 6.66 -16.77
C ASP A 10 -8.44 7.82 -16.40
N ILE A 11 -8.97 8.85 -15.73
CA ILE A 11 -8.16 9.95 -15.19
C ILE A 11 -7.15 9.42 -14.16
N LEU A 12 -7.59 8.51 -13.28
CA LEU A 12 -6.74 7.94 -12.25
C LEU A 12 -5.64 7.05 -12.84
N ARG A 13 -5.96 6.25 -13.86
CA ARG A 13 -5.00 5.44 -14.62
C ARG A 13 -3.93 6.32 -15.27
N ALA A 14 -4.34 7.39 -15.95
CA ALA A 14 -3.43 8.35 -16.56
C ALA A 14 -2.53 9.04 -15.52
N ALA A 15 -3.10 9.41 -14.37
CA ALA A 15 -2.36 9.99 -13.26
C ALA A 15 -1.32 9.03 -12.67
N ARG A 16 -1.65 7.74 -12.53
CA ARG A 16 -0.72 6.70 -12.07
C ARG A 16 0.43 6.52 -13.06
N GLU A 17 0.14 6.44 -14.36
CA GLU A 17 1.16 6.36 -15.42
C GLU A 17 2.10 7.57 -15.44
N LEU A 18 1.58 8.77 -15.18
CA LEU A 18 2.40 9.98 -15.06
C LEU A 18 3.27 9.98 -13.81
N ALA A 19 2.74 9.46 -12.69
CA ALA A 19 3.50 9.31 -11.46
C ALA A 19 4.64 8.27 -11.57
N LEU A 20 4.55 7.39 -12.58
CA LEU A 20 5.52 6.34 -12.91
C LEU A 20 6.64 6.78 -13.86
N ALA A 21 6.45 7.87 -14.62
CA ALA A 21 7.37 8.24 -15.69
C ALA A 21 8.72 8.78 -15.15
N PRO A 22 9.88 8.26 -15.62
CA PRO A 22 11.20 8.76 -15.23
C PRO A 22 11.38 10.24 -15.60
N GLY A 23 11.90 11.06 -14.68
CA GLY A 23 12.13 12.49 -14.91
C GLY A 23 10.87 13.36 -14.87
N ALA A 24 9.69 12.80 -14.57
CA ALA A 24 8.47 13.58 -14.41
C ALA A 24 8.52 14.40 -13.11
N GLY A 25 8.83 15.68 -13.24
CA GLY A 25 8.49 16.69 -12.26
C GLY A 25 6.98 16.64 -11.99
N ALA A 26 6.64 16.12 -10.81
CA ALA A 26 5.37 16.22 -10.08
C ALA A 26 4.08 16.01 -10.90
N LEU A 27 3.38 14.90 -10.61
CA LEU A 27 1.96 14.71 -10.88
C LEU A 27 1.22 16.06 -10.81
N SER A 28 0.62 16.50 -11.91
CA SER A 28 -0.06 17.78 -12.02
C SER A 28 -1.37 17.63 -12.75
N MET A 29 -2.35 18.47 -12.37
CA MET A 29 -3.68 18.47 -12.98
C MET A 29 -3.61 18.72 -14.49
N ARG A 30 -2.67 19.57 -14.93
CA ARG A 30 -2.45 19.91 -16.34
C ARG A 30 -1.89 18.74 -17.14
N ALA A 31 -0.87 18.05 -16.60
CA ALA A 31 -0.28 16.89 -17.28
C ALA A 31 -1.30 15.75 -17.44
N VAL A 32 -2.12 15.53 -16.42
CA VAL A 32 -3.19 14.52 -16.45
C VAL A 32 -4.25 14.88 -17.49
N ALA A 33 -4.72 16.13 -17.49
CA ALA A 33 -5.67 16.61 -18.49
C ALA A 33 -5.14 16.44 -19.92
N GLN A 34 -3.87 16.80 -20.15
CA GLN A 34 -3.20 16.64 -21.44
C GLN A 34 -3.12 15.17 -21.87
N ARG A 35 -2.73 14.27 -20.95
CA ARG A 35 -2.67 12.82 -21.23
C ARG A 35 -4.05 12.23 -21.53
N CYS A 36 -5.08 12.72 -20.87
CA CYS A 36 -6.47 12.31 -21.07
C CYS A 36 -7.14 12.96 -22.29
N GLY A 37 -6.55 13.99 -22.90
CA GLY A 37 -7.18 14.75 -23.99
C GLY A 37 -8.41 15.56 -23.55
N ILE A 38 -8.45 16.02 -22.29
CA ILE A 38 -9.58 16.75 -21.71
C ILE A 38 -9.18 18.15 -21.20
N ALA A 39 -10.18 18.98 -20.90
CA ALA A 39 -9.94 20.26 -20.24
C ALA A 39 -9.47 20.04 -18.78
N VAL A 40 -8.58 20.90 -18.29
CA VAL A 40 -8.09 20.83 -16.90
C VAL A 40 -9.23 20.95 -15.89
N GLY A 41 -10.26 21.77 -16.19
CA GLY A 41 -11.46 21.89 -15.38
C GLY A 41 -12.21 20.56 -15.21
N SER A 42 -12.19 19.70 -16.23
CA SER A 42 -12.77 18.35 -16.11
C SER A 42 -12.05 17.51 -15.07
N VAL A 43 -10.71 17.60 -14.96
CA VAL A 43 -9.96 16.89 -13.91
C VAL A 43 -10.36 17.40 -12.52
N TYR A 44 -10.51 18.72 -12.35
CA TYR A 44 -10.94 19.32 -11.08
C TYR A 44 -12.35 18.89 -10.64
N ASN A 45 -13.23 18.56 -11.58
CA ASN A 45 -14.56 18.03 -11.26
C ASN A 45 -14.50 16.64 -10.59
N TYR A 46 -13.50 15.82 -10.91
CA TYR A 46 -13.31 14.49 -10.29
C TYR A 46 -12.37 14.54 -9.08
N PHE A 47 -11.37 15.41 -9.11
CA PHE A 47 -10.34 15.55 -8.10
C PHE A 47 -10.16 17.04 -7.77
N PRO A 48 -10.87 17.57 -6.75
CA PRO A 48 -10.90 19.00 -6.45
C PRO A 48 -9.53 19.63 -6.22
N THR A 49 -8.56 18.85 -5.73
CA THR A 49 -7.18 19.31 -5.57
C THR A 49 -6.18 18.28 -6.11
N LYS A 50 -4.95 18.76 -6.39
CA LYS A 50 -3.81 17.87 -6.66
C LYS A 50 -3.56 16.88 -5.53
N ALA A 51 -3.80 17.27 -4.28
CA ALA A 51 -3.63 16.39 -3.13
C ALA A 51 -4.66 15.24 -3.16
N ASP A 52 -5.91 15.53 -3.50
CA ASP A 52 -6.96 14.50 -3.63
C ASP A 52 -6.62 13.49 -4.75
N LEU A 53 -6.13 13.99 -5.88
CA LEU A 53 -5.63 13.12 -6.95
C LEU A 53 -4.45 12.27 -6.49
N THR A 54 -3.49 12.87 -5.77
CA THR A 54 -2.31 12.16 -5.26
C THR A 54 -2.72 11.06 -4.27
N ILE A 55 -3.62 11.37 -3.33
CA ILE A 55 -4.16 10.40 -2.38
C ILE A 55 -4.85 9.25 -3.12
N ALA A 56 -5.67 9.55 -4.13
CA ALA A 56 -6.33 8.52 -4.91
C ALA A 56 -5.34 7.61 -5.66
N VAL A 57 -4.29 8.17 -6.26
CA VAL A 57 -3.25 7.40 -6.96
C VAL A 57 -2.52 6.48 -5.98
N VAL A 58 -2.09 7.03 -4.84
CA VAL A 58 -1.37 6.25 -3.82
C VAL A 58 -2.26 5.13 -3.25
N SER A 59 -3.53 5.42 -2.93
CA SER A 59 -4.48 4.41 -2.47
C SER A 59 -4.67 3.27 -3.48
N GLN A 60 -4.75 3.59 -4.77
CA GLN A 60 -4.86 2.55 -5.81
C GLN A 60 -3.59 1.70 -5.90
N VAL A 61 -2.41 2.33 -5.82
CA VAL A 61 -1.13 1.58 -5.81
C VAL A 61 -1.07 0.65 -4.59
N TRP A 62 -1.52 1.07 -3.40
CA TRP A 62 -1.61 0.19 -2.24
C TRP A 62 -2.57 -1.00 -2.45
N GLN A 63 -3.72 -0.78 -3.08
CA GLN A 63 -4.63 -1.87 -3.44
C GLN A 63 -3.95 -2.88 -4.36
N GLU A 64 -3.27 -2.42 -5.40
CA GLU A 64 -2.56 -3.28 -6.36
C GLU A 64 -1.48 -4.14 -5.69
N ILE A 65 -0.84 -3.62 -4.64
CA ILE A 65 0.20 -4.32 -3.90
C ILE A 65 -0.40 -5.35 -2.95
N PHE A 66 -1.32 -4.92 -2.09
CA PHE A 66 -1.76 -5.73 -0.96
C PHE A 66 -2.94 -6.63 -1.29
N HIS A 67 -3.89 -6.20 -2.12
CA HIS A 67 -5.09 -6.98 -2.40
C HIS A 67 -4.76 -8.41 -2.91
N PRO A 68 -3.82 -8.61 -3.86
CA PRO A 68 -3.44 -9.95 -4.30
C PRO A 68 -2.79 -10.80 -3.18
N CYS A 69 -2.05 -10.17 -2.27
CA CYS A 69 -1.40 -10.85 -1.15
C CYS A 69 -2.40 -11.35 -0.12
N LEU A 70 -3.46 -10.56 0.13
CA LEU A 70 -4.50 -10.83 1.13
C LEU A 70 -5.55 -11.83 0.63
N CYS A 71 -5.83 -11.86 -0.67
CA CYS A 71 -6.79 -12.78 -1.28
C CYS A 71 -6.17 -14.11 -1.74
N GLY A 72 -4.85 -14.26 -1.65
CA GLY A 72 -4.12 -15.44 -2.09
C GLY A 72 -3.55 -16.25 -0.93
N GLY A 73 -3.53 -17.58 -1.08
CA GLY A 73 -2.85 -18.52 -0.18
C GLY A 73 -3.78 -19.30 0.76
N PRO A 74 -3.24 -20.33 1.45
CA PRO A 74 -3.99 -21.09 2.45
C PRO A 74 -4.34 -20.23 3.66
N GLU A 75 -5.49 -20.52 4.26
CA GLU A 75 -5.87 -19.93 5.55
C GLU A 75 -4.94 -20.46 6.66
N GLY A 76 -4.60 -19.60 7.62
CA GLY A 76 -3.72 -19.99 8.72
C GLY A 76 -2.26 -20.21 8.30
N ASP A 77 -1.73 -19.36 7.43
CA ASP A 77 -0.32 -19.39 7.02
C ASP A 77 0.31 -18.00 7.22
N LEU A 78 0.80 -17.76 8.44
CA LEU A 78 1.38 -16.47 8.82
C LEU A 78 2.66 -16.18 8.02
N LEU A 79 3.54 -17.18 7.93
CA LEU A 79 4.83 -17.02 7.26
C LEU A 79 4.64 -16.82 5.77
N GLY A 80 3.75 -17.57 5.12
CA GLY A 80 3.45 -17.38 3.72
C GLY A 80 2.72 -16.07 3.44
N LEU A 81 1.81 -15.60 4.31
CA LEU A 81 1.22 -14.26 4.17
C LEU A 81 2.31 -13.18 4.29
N THR A 82 3.20 -13.29 5.26
CA THR A 82 4.32 -12.36 5.45
C THR A 82 5.23 -12.34 4.21
N ALA A 83 5.56 -13.51 3.66
CA ALA A 83 6.37 -13.64 2.44
C ALA A 83 5.68 -13.03 1.21
N ARG A 84 4.37 -13.24 1.05
CA ARG A 84 3.57 -12.62 -0.03
C ARG A 84 3.56 -11.10 0.08
N LEU A 85 3.40 -10.56 1.29
CA LEU A 85 3.43 -9.12 1.52
C LEU A 85 4.82 -8.54 1.22
N ALA A 86 5.89 -9.20 1.69
CA ALA A 86 7.28 -8.79 1.41
C ALA A 86 7.59 -8.79 -0.10
N GLU A 87 7.16 -9.82 -0.83
CA GLU A 87 7.29 -9.89 -2.29
C GLU A 87 6.53 -8.76 -2.98
N GLY A 88 5.28 -8.51 -2.58
CA GLY A 88 4.47 -7.41 -3.11
C GLY A 88 5.14 -6.06 -2.92
N ILE A 89 5.68 -5.82 -1.71
CA ILE A 89 6.46 -4.63 -1.37
C ILE A 89 7.71 -4.51 -2.23
N ARG A 90 8.47 -5.58 -2.42
CA ARG A 90 9.71 -5.55 -3.22
C ARG A 90 9.42 -5.25 -4.69
N ARG A 91 8.37 -5.86 -5.25
CA ARG A 91 7.87 -5.58 -6.60
C ARG A 91 7.44 -4.12 -6.74
N ALA A 92 6.75 -3.59 -5.75
CA ALA A 92 6.34 -2.19 -5.72
C ALA A 92 7.55 -1.25 -5.65
N ALA A 93 8.51 -1.51 -4.75
CA ALA A 93 9.70 -0.67 -4.64
C ALA A 93 10.49 -0.65 -5.96
N ALA A 94 10.58 -1.79 -6.66
CA ALA A 94 11.25 -1.89 -7.96
C ALA A 94 10.46 -1.19 -9.09
N ALA A 95 9.13 -1.35 -9.12
CA ALA A 95 8.27 -0.72 -10.12
C ALA A 95 8.10 0.79 -9.91
N TYR A 96 8.22 1.26 -8.67
CA TYR A 96 7.96 2.64 -8.27
C TYR A 96 9.14 3.27 -7.47
N PRO A 97 10.37 3.41 -8.05
CA PRO A 97 11.54 3.89 -7.29
C PRO A 97 11.35 5.27 -6.66
N GLY A 98 11.42 5.34 -5.32
CA GLY A 98 11.26 6.56 -4.53
C GLY A 98 9.84 7.16 -4.53
N PHE A 99 8.86 6.52 -5.17
CA PHE A 99 7.48 7.02 -5.23
C PHE A 99 6.86 7.09 -3.83
N PHE A 100 6.92 6.01 -3.06
CA PHE A 100 6.30 5.94 -1.74
C PHE A 100 6.90 6.98 -0.79
N ALA A 101 8.23 7.04 -0.67
CA ALA A 101 8.91 8.03 0.16
C ALA A 101 8.52 9.48 -0.20
N ARG A 102 8.44 9.82 -1.50
CA ARG A 102 8.04 11.16 -1.96
C ARG A 102 6.60 11.50 -1.62
N HIS A 103 5.67 10.56 -1.84
CA HIS A 103 4.24 10.84 -1.72
C HIS A 103 3.69 10.63 -0.30
N MET A 104 4.40 9.92 0.58
CA MET A 104 4.02 9.76 1.98
C MET A 104 3.84 11.08 2.73
N THR A 105 4.61 12.11 2.39
CA THR A 105 4.47 13.45 2.97
C THR A 105 3.09 14.06 2.68
N VAL A 106 2.62 13.94 1.44
CA VAL A 106 1.29 14.42 1.00
C VAL A 106 0.17 13.63 1.69
N ILE A 107 0.35 12.32 1.83
CA ILE A 107 -0.59 11.45 2.56
C ILE A 107 -0.66 11.83 4.04
N ALA A 108 0.48 12.07 4.67
CA ALA A 108 0.57 12.40 6.09
C ALA A 108 0.01 13.78 6.41
N ASP A 109 0.14 14.75 5.50
CA ASP A 109 -0.32 16.14 5.72
C ASP A 109 -1.85 16.27 5.68
N LYS A 110 -2.53 15.50 4.81
CA LYS A 110 -3.99 15.58 4.63
C LYS A 110 -4.76 14.59 5.50
N ALA A 111 -5.85 15.04 6.12
CA ALA A 111 -6.73 14.19 6.92
C ALA A 111 -7.27 13.00 6.11
N ALA A 112 -7.70 13.24 4.86
CA ALA A 112 -8.15 12.18 3.96
C ALA A 112 -7.03 11.17 3.63
N GLY A 113 -5.79 11.63 3.47
CA GLY A 113 -4.64 10.75 3.25
C GLY A 113 -4.35 9.87 4.46
N ARG A 114 -4.32 10.45 5.67
CA ARG A 114 -4.16 9.70 6.92
C ARG A 114 -5.29 8.69 7.13
N ALA A 115 -6.53 9.06 6.83
CA ALA A 115 -7.67 8.16 6.93
C ALA A 115 -7.55 6.97 5.97
N ALA A 116 -7.23 7.22 4.70
CA ALA A 116 -7.00 6.16 3.72
C ALA A 116 -5.87 5.21 4.15
N MET A 117 -4.75 5.75 4.63
CA MET A 117 -3.64 4.91 5.11
C MET A 117 -4.03 4.06 6.31
N ARG A 118 -4.79 4.64 7.25
CA ARG A 118 -5.28 3.92 8.43
C ARG A 118 -6.20 2.77 8.03
N GLU A 119 -7.11 3.00 7.10
CA GLU A 119 -8.03 1.97 6.61
C GLU A 119 -7.28 0.78 6.00
N TYR A 120 -6.26 1.04 5.15
CA TYR A 120 -5.42 -0.02 4.60
C TYR A 120 -4.63 -0.77 5.69
N SER A 121 -4.04 -0.03 6.63
CA SER A 121 -3.25 -0.62 7.71
C SER A 121 -4.09 -1.57 8.53
N VAL A 122 -5.31 -1.17 8.90
CA VAL A 122 -6.27 -2.01 9.64
C VAL A 122 -6.61 -3.28 8.87
N HIS A 123 -6.77 -3.20 7.55
CA HIS A 123 -7.11 -4.37 6.74
C HIS A 123 -5.96 -5.40 6.69
N VAL A 124 -4.72 -4.94 6.50
CA VAL A 124 -3.54 -5.82 6.48
C VAL A 124 -3.26 -6.41 7.86
N GLU A 125 -3.32 -5.60 8.92
CA GLU A 125 -3.14 -6.06 10.30
C GLU A 125 -4.19 -7.11 10.68
N LYS A 126 -5.46 -6.91 10.29
CA LYS A 126 -6.52 -7.90 10.53
C LYS A 126 -6.22 -9.23 9.83
N ALA A 127 -5.73 -9.19 8.59
CA ALA A 127 -5.38 -10.40 7.86
C ALA A 127 -4.17 -11.12 8.48
N LEU A 128 -3.14 -10.37 8.90
CA LEU A 128 -1.99 -10.93 9.63
C LEU A 128 -2.40 -11.54 10.96
N LEU A 129 -3.28 -10.87 11.71
CA LEU A 129 -3.81 -11.38 12.97
C LEU A 129 -4.64 -12.65 12.74
N GLN A 130 -5.49 -12.69 11.71
CA GLN A 130 -6.25 -13.90 11.38
C GLN A 130 -5.33 -15.05 10.98
N ALA A 131 -4.31 -14.79 10.15
CA ALA A 131 -3.32 -15.80 9.78
C ALA A 131 -2.59 -16.32 11.03
N LEU A 132 -2.10 -15.42 11.89
CA LEU A 132 -1.45 -15.75 13.16
C LEU A 132 -2.33 -16.61 14.07
N LEU A 133 -3.61 -16.25 14.21
CA LEU A 133 -4.54 -16.96 15.08
C LEU A 133 -5.06 -18.27 14.49
N SER A 134 -5.00 -18.47 13.18
CA SER A 134 -5.43 -19.71 12.53
C SER A 134 -4.27 -20.65 12.21
N ASP A 135 -3.02 -20.20 12.33
CA ASP A 135 -1.84 -20.98 11.95
C ASP A 135 -1.54 -22.09 12.98
N PRO A 136 -1.52 -23.38 12.56
CA PRO A 136 -1.26 -24.50 13.46
C PRO A 136 0.21 -24.59 13.89
N ALA A 137 1.14 -23.97 13.16
CA ALA A 137 2.54 -23.91 13.54
C ALA A 137 2.80 -22.86 14.64
N VAL A 138 1.84 -21.97 14.92
CA VAL A 138 1.98 -20.93 15.95
C VAL A 138 1.66 -21.51 17.33
N ARG A 139 2.66 -21.46 18.22
CA ARG A 139 2.56 -21.79 19.64
C ARG A 139 1.63 -20.80 20.35
N ARG A 140 0.70 -21.33 21.16
CA ARG A 140 -0.37 -20.54 21.82
C ARG A 140 -0.01 -20.07 23.22
N ASP A 141 0.98 -20.72 23.83
CA ASP A 141 1.49 -20.46 25.16
C ASP A 141 2.53 -19.32 25.21
N VAL A 142 2.94 -18.78 24.06
CA VAL A 142 3.89 -17.66 23.98
C VAL A 142 3.26 -16.30 24.32
N TRP A 143 1.92 -16.20 24.33
CA TRP A 143 1.21 -14.94 24.49
C TRP A 143 0.97 -14.59 25.97
N ASP A 144 1.17 -13.32 26.30
CA ASP A 144 0.86 -12.74 27.62
C ASP A 144 0.34 -11.30 27.47
N ASP A 145 0.10 -10.61 28.59
CA ASP A 145 -0.42 -9.23 28.60
C ASP A 145 0.49 -8.20 27.88
N ARG A 146 1.78 -8.52 27.69
CA ARG A 146 2.78 -7.66 27.07
C ARG A 146 3.14 -8.10 25.64
N PHE A 147 3.08 -9.40 25.37
CA PHE A 147 3.33 -10.00 24.07
C PHE A 147 2.01 -10.56 23.54
N THR A 148 1.20 -9.69 22.93
CA THR A 148 -0.14 -10.06 22.42
C THR A 148 -0.11 -10.39 20.93
N PRO A 149 -1.02 -11.25 20.43
CA PRO A 149 -1.16 -11.51 19.00
C PRO A 149 -1.36 -10.24 18.16
N GLN A 150 -2.13 -9.27 18.70
CA GLN A 150 -2.42 -8.00 18.05
C GLN A 150 -1.17 -7.14 17.92
N ALA A 151 -0.40 -6.99 19.01
CA ALA A 151 0.85 -6.24 18.98
C ALA A 151 1.87 -6.89 18.04
N PHE A 152 1.92 -8.23 18.00
CA PHE A 152 2.80 -8.96 17.10
C PHE A 152 2.42 -8.77 15.62
N ALA A 153 1.14 -8.90 15.26
CA ALA A 153 0.66 -8.67 13.90
C ALA A 153 0.93 -7.23 13.43
N SER A 154 0.71 -6.24 14.31
CA SER A 154 1.02 -4.84 14.03
C SER A 154 2.52 -4.62 13.85
N PHE A 155 3.36 -5.23 14.69
CA PHE A 155 4.82 -5.18 14.56
C PHE A 155 5.30 -5.74 13.22
N VAL A 156 4.78 -6.90 12.78
CA VAL A 156 5.13 -7.50 11.48
C VAL A 156 4.78 -6.55 10.34
N PHE A 157 3.58 -5.97 10.37
CA PHE A 157 3.17 -5.00 9.36
C PHE A 157 4.04 -3.74 9.35
N ASP A 158 4.40 -3.23 10.53
CA ASP A 158 5.27 -2.07 10.67
C ASP A 158 6.67 -2.30 10.08
N GLN A 159 7.24 -3.50 10.24
CA GLN A 159 8.53 -3.83 9.61
C GLN A 159 8.43 -3.85 8.09
N LEU A 160 7.39 -4.51 7.55
CA LEU A 160 7.14 -4.55 6.11
C LEU A 160 6.94 -3.14 5.52
N ARG A 161 6.15 -2.30 6.20
CA ARG A 161 5.95 -0.90 5.82
C ARG A 161 7.25 -0.11 5.87
N ALA A 162 8.07 -0.32 6.90
CA ALA A 162 9.34 0.37 7.04
C ALA A 162 10.34 -0.02 5.94
N ASP A 163 10.34 -1.27 5.49
CA ASP A 163 11.12 -1.74 4.34
C ASP A 163 10.71 -1.03 3.05
N LEU A 164 9.41 -0.93 2.78
CA LEU A 164 8.90 -0.21 1.62
C LEU A 164 9.31 1.27 1.62
N LEU A 165 9.23 1.93 2.78
CA LEU A 165 9.55 3.36 2.89
C LEU A 165 11.04 3.65 2.81
N ARG A 166 11.88 2.78 3.39
CA ARG A 166 13.34 2.94 3.40
C ARG A 166 14.00 2.36 2.16
N GLY A 167 13.28 1.56 1.37
CA GLY A 167 13.87 0.80 0.26
C GLY A 167 14.83 -0.28 0.75
N THR A 168 14.61 -0.81 1.95
CA THR A 168 15.37 -1.92 2.53
C THR A 168 14.61 -3.23 2.35
N ASP A 169 15.28 -4.36 2.56
CA ASP A 169 14.66 -5.67 2.60
C ASP A 169 15.21 -6.44 3.81
N CYS A 170 14.41 -6.49 4.88
CA CYS A 170 14.70 -7.29 6.07
C CYS A 170 13.82 -8.55 6.14
N SER A 171 13.15 -8.92 5.04
CA SER A 171 12.16 -10.01 5.03
C SER A 171 12.71 -11.35 5.53
N ALA A 172 13.95 -11.70 5.17
CA ALA A 172 14.61 -12.92 5.65
C ALA A 172 14.84 -12.90 7.17
N PHE A 173 15.21 -11.73 7.73
CA PHE A 173 15.37 -11.57 9.17
C PHE A 173 14.02 -11.60 9.88
N LEU A 174 13.00 -10.93 9.33
CA LEU A 174 11.65 -10.92 9.85
C LEU A 174 11.05 -12.33 9.87
N GLU A 175 11.25 -13.13 8.83
CA GLU A 175 10.82 -14.52 8.79
C GLU A 175 11.49 -15.35 9.90
N ALA A 176 12.82 -15.22 10.04
CA ALA A 176 13.56 -15.92 11.10
C ALA A 176 13.12 -15.48 12.50
N LEU A 177 12.78 -14.20 12.68
CA LEU A 177 12.24 -13.66 13.93
C LEU A 177 10.87 -14.27 14.24
N ILE A 178 9.94 -14.29 13.27
CA ILE A 178 8.61 -14.90 13.44
C ILE A 178 8.74 -16.37 13.83
N ARG A 179 9.55 -17.14 13.09
CA ARG A 179 9.77 -18.57 13.38
C ARG A 179 10.28 -18.82 14.80
N ARG A 180 11.15 -17.95 15.33
CA ARG A 180 11.73 -18.14 16.68
C ARG A 180 10.81 -17.63 17.78
N ALA A 181 10.06 -16.58 17.51
CA ALA A 181 9.22 -15.93 18.50
C ALA A 181 7.92 -16.70 18.74
N VAL A 182 7.29 -17.21 17.67
CA VAL A 182 5.90 -17.70 17.74
C VAL A 182 5.68 -19.07 17.14
N CYS A 183 6.57 -19.58 16.28
CA CYS A 183 6.57 -21.00 15.88
C CYS A 183 7.41 -21.83 16.87
#